data_AF-A0A1C4UM25-F1
#
_entry.id   AF-A0A1C4UM25-F1
#
_cell.length_a   1.000
_cell.length_b   1.000
_cell.length_c   1.000
_cell.angle_alpha   90.00
_cell.angle_beta   90.00
_cell.angle_gamma   90.00
#
_symmetry.space_group_name_H-M   'P 1'
#
loop_
_entity.id
_entity.type
_entity.pdbx_description
1 polymer ?
#
loop_
_entity_poly.entity_id
_entity_poly.type
_entity_poly.pdbx_seq_one_letter_code
_entity_poly.pdbx_strand_id
1 'polypeptide(L)'
;MPSENVTTDPVQLHYTLTSDDLLDGFAAHNRGIPRPWYLRWLSTLLTVGLLAVVFVSSALSGNVAAGTAVIGGVVVLVVVVPVVVGFSLLLRRLFGGSSWIYRLQVRQIMRGNPALSQPMEATVTDTGVHLSSAAGQSTTSWAAYPLHVETDRSFVLLASERRGGAVLVLPKRGLDATGLAPLRSLLAAHSRRLS
;
A
#
# COMPACT_ATOMS: atom_id res chain seq x y z
N MET A 1 -40.27 -11.58 6.44
CA MET A 1 -39.35 -12.65 6.02
C MET A 1 -38.15 -12.57 6.95
N PRO A 2 -38.11 -13.37 8.03
CA PRO A 2 -36.94 -13.40 8.89
C PRO A 2 -35.84 -14.14 8.15
N SER A 3 -34.75 -13.43 7.85
CA SER A 3 -33.53 -14.00 7.28
C SER A 3 -33.06 -15.11 8.21
N GLU A 4 -33.03 -16.33 7.69
CA GLU A 4 -32.36 -17.45 8.33
C GLU A 4 -30.88 -17.07 8.42
N ASN A 5 -30.49 -16.54 9.58
CA ASN A 5 -29.09 -16.28 9.90
C ASN A 5 -28.40 -17.64 9.90
N VAL A 6 -27.73 -17.96 8.80
CA VAL A 6 -26.70 -18.99 8.79
C VAL A 6 -25.62 -18.46 9.72
N THR A 7 -25.77 -18.74 11.02
CA THR A 7 -24.75 -18.49 12.04
C THR A 7 -23.59 -19.40 11.70
N THR A 8 -22.75 -18.91 10.81
CA THR A 8 -21.43 -19.47 10.55
C THR A 8 -20.67 -19.32 11.86
N ASP A 9 -20.14 -20.42 12.38
CA ASP A 9 -19.45 -20.40 13.67
C ASP A 9 -18.38 -19.30 13.68
N PRO A 10 -18.30 -18.51 14.77
CA PRO A 10 -17.34 -17.42 14.86
C PRO A 10 -15.92 -17.98 14.77
N VAL A 11 -15.13 -17.46 13.83
CA VAL A 11 -13.74 -17.89 13.67
C VAL A 11 -12.87 -17.04 14.56
N GLN A 12 -12.22 -17.67 15.53
CA GLN A 12 -11.30 -17.01 16.45
C GLN A 12 -9.86 -17.16 15.96
N LEU A 13 -9.08 -16.10 16.16
CA LEU A 13 -7.67 -16.04 15.88
C LEU A 13 -6.92 -15.47 17.08
N HIS A 14 -5.90 -16.16 17.56
CA HIS A 14 -5.01 -15.66 18.60
C HIS A 14 -3.61 -15.46 18.02
N TYR A 15 -3.13 -14.22 17.98
CA TYR A 15 -1.82 -13.94 17.39
C TYR A 15 -1.15 -12.72 18.00
N THR A 16 0.17 -12.72 17.96
CA THR A 16 0.97 -11.51 18.12
C THR A 16 1.30 -10.98 16.74
N LEU A 17 0.93 -9.74 16.44
CA LEU A 17 1.24 -9.12 15.15
C LEU A 17 2.74 -8.81 15.08
N THR A 18 3.40 -9.27 14.02
CA THR A 18 4.82 -8.99 13.80
C THR A 18 5.01 -7.98 12.67
N SER A 19 6.21 -7.38 12.61
CA SER A 19 6.56 -6.50 11.50
C SER A 19 6.50 -7.21 10.15
N ASP A 20 6.77 -8.51 10.11
CA ASP A 20 6.74 -9.28 8.86
C ASP A 20 5.31 -9.47 8.35
N ASP A 21 4.32 -9.59 9.24
CA ASP A 21 2.91 -9.71 8.82
C ASP A 21 2.37 -8.38 8.30
N LEU A 22 2.72 -7.28 8.96
CA LEU A 22 2.38 -5.96 8.47
C LEU A 22 3.02 -5.72 7.09
N LEU A 23 4.29 -6.11 6.93
CA LEU A 23 4.97 -5.99 5.64
C LEU A 23 4.33 -6.85 4.56
N ASP A 24 3.94 -8.08 4.88
CA ASP A 24 3.22 -8.96 3.97
C ASP A 24 1.87 -8.33 3.56
N GLY A 25 1.12 -7.79 4.52
CA GLY A 25 -0.14 -7.10 4.29
C GLY A 25 0.00 -5.85 3.41
N PHE A 26 0.97 -4.97 3.70
CA PHE A 26 1.24 -3.79 2.89
C PHE A 26 1.75 -4.16 1.48
N ALA A 27 2.58 -5.19 1.37
CA ALA A 27 3.06 -5.68 0.08
C ALA A 27 1.91 -6.24 -0.76
N ALA A 28 1.02 -7.03 -0.15
CA ALA A 28 -0.17 -7.57 -0.78
C ALA A 28 -1.12 -6.47 -1.28
N HIS A 29 -1.43 -5.50 -0.41
CA HIS A 29 -2.25 -4.34 -0.76
C HIS A 29 -1.68 -3.58 -1.97
N ASN A 30 -0.39 -3.27 -1.94
CA ASN A 30 0.21 -2.44 -2.99
C ASN A 30 0.47 -3.19 -4.30
N ARG A 31 0.52 -4.54 -4.33
CA ARG A 31 0.59 -5.32 -5.57
C ARG A 31 -0.70 -5.23 -6.38
N GLY A 32 -1.85 -5.28 -5.73
CA GLY A 32 -3.14 -5.28 -6.41
C GLY A 32 -3.64 -3.89 -6.83
N ILE A 33 -2.99 -2.80 -6.40
CA ILE A 33 -3.39 -1.45 -6.80
C ILE A 33 -2.73 -1.06 -8.13
N PRO A 34 -3.50 -0.91 -9.23
CA PRO A 34 -2.94 -0.49 -10.50
C PRO A 34 -2.30 0.90 -10.37
N ARG A 35 -1.04 1.02 -10.79
CA ARG A 35 -0.40 2.34 -10.95
C ARG A 35 -0.94 2.97 -12.22
N PRO A 36 -1.73 4.06 -12.15
CA PRO A 36 -2.05 4.80 -13.36
C PRO A 36 -0.76 5.19 -14.07
N TRP A 37 -0.71 4.90 -15.37
CA TRP A 37 0.49 5.06 -16.18
C TRP A 37 1.00 6.51 -16.18
N TYR A 38 0.12 7.51 -16.06
CA TYR A 38 0.49 8.93 -16.04
C TYR A 38 1.22 9.35 -14.76
N LEU A 39 0.88 8.79 -13.59
CA LEU A 39 1.64 9.01 -12.34
C LEU A 39 3.05 8.43 -12.45
N ARG A 40 3.26 7.46 -13.35
CA ARG A 40 4.61 7.00 -13.70
C ARG A 40 5.37 8.03 -14.53
N TRP A 41 4.77 9.03 -15.16
CA TRP A 41 5.51 10.04 -15.91
C TRP A 41 5.47 11.42 -15.26
N LEU A 42 4.50 11.67 -14.40
CA LEU A 42 4.25 12.98 -13.78
C LEU A 42 5.50 13.58 -13.12
N SER A 43 6.23 12.81 -12.30
CA SER A 43 7.45 13.32 -11.65
C SER A 43 8.50 13.74 -12.67
N THR A 44 8.71 12.92 -13.70
CA THR A 44 9.72 13.14 -14.74
C THR A 44 9.33 14.33 -15.61
N LEU A 45 8.06 14.42 -16.01
CA LEU A 45 7.52 15.55 -16.79
C LEU A 45 7.62 16.86 -15.99
N LEU A 46 7.33 16.83 -14.69
CA LEU A 46 7.41 18.00 -13.82
C LEU A 46 8.86 18.46 -13.64
N THR A 47 9.82 17.54 -13.46
CA THR A 47 11.25 17.88 -13.39
C THR A 47 11.75 18.47 -14.71
N VAL A 48 11.42 17.85 -15.85
CA VAL A 48 11.82 18.37 -17.17
C VAL A 48 11.18 19.74 -17.44
N GLY A 49 9.90 19.89 -17.11
CA GLY A 49 9.19 21.17 -17.25
C GLY A 49 9.80 22.27 -16.40
N LEU A 50 10.16 21.99 -15.14
CA LEU A 50 10.83 22.94 -14.26
C LEU A 50 12.19 23.37 -14.82
N LEU A 51 13.00 22.43 -15.32
CA LEU A 51 14.29 22.73 -15.94
C LEU A 51 14.12 23.58 -17.20
N ALA A 52 13.12 23.28 -18.03
CA ALA A 52 12.82 24.07 -19.22
C ALA A 52 12.40 25.51 -18.87
N VAL A 53 11.55 25.70 -17.86
CA VAL A 53 11.12 27.03 -17.39
C VAL A 53 12.31 27.84 -16.85
N VAL A 54 13.16 27.24 -16.01
CA VAL A 54 14.36 27.92 -15.49
C VAL A 54 15.28 28.34 -16.64
N PHE A 55 15.46 27.48 -17.64
CA PHE A 55 16.29 27.78 -18.80
C PHE A 55 15.71 28.91 -19.66
N VAL A 56 14.42 28.84 -20.01
CA VAL A 56 13.73 29.87 -20.79
C VAL A 56 13.70 31.21 -20.05
N SER A 57 13.47 31.20 -18.74
CA SER A 57 13.51 32.42 -17.92
C SER A 57 14.90 33.06 -17.95
N SER A 58 15.97 32.27 -17.82
CA SER A 58 17.35 32.76 -17.91
C SER A 58 17.66 33.36 -19.29
N ALA A 59 17.15 32.75 -20.37
CA ALA A 59 17.29 33.25 -21.73
C ALA A 59 16.55 34.57 -21.97
N LEU A 60 15.31 34.69 -21.49
CA LEU A 60 14.48 35.88 -21.63
C LEU A 60 14.99 37.06 -20.79
N SER A 61 15.64 36.81 -19.65
CA SER A 61 16.26 37.86 -18.82
C SER A 61 17.48 38.53 -19.47
N GLY A 62 17.90 38.12 -20.67
CA GLY A 62 19.02 38.73 -21.40
C GLY A 62 20.40 38.40 -20.84
N ASN A 63 20.49 37.48 -19.88
CA ASN A 63 21.75 37.04 -19.25
C ASN A 63 22.60 36.12 -20.15
N VAL A 64 22.12 35.77 -21.34
CA VAL A 64 22.81 34.88 -22.29
C VAL A 64 22.64 35.40 -23.71
N ALA A 65 23.76 35.47 -24.44
CA ALA A 65 23.77 35.82 -25.86
C ALA A 65 22.92 34.84 -26.69
N ALA A 66 22.30 35.31 -27.78
CA ALA A 66 21.38 34.48 -28.59
C ALA A 66 22.00 33.14 -29.06
N GLY A 67 23.30 33.13 -29.38
CA GLY A 67 24.03 31.91 -29.77
C GLY A 67 24.22 30.92 -28.62
N THR A 68 24.43 31.39 -27.38
CA THR A 68 24.58 30.52 -26.21
C THR A 68 23.24 29.98 -25.73
N ALA A 69 22.13 30.69 -25.97
CA ALA A 69 20.78 30.21 -25.70
C ALA A 69 20.40 28.99 -26.57
N VAL A 70 20.75 29.01 -27.87
CA VAL A 70 20.48 27.87 -28.77
C VAL A 70 21.32 26.65 -28.38
N ILE A 71 22.62 26.85 -28.13
CA ILE A 71 23.53 25.77 -27.71
C ILE A 71 23.10 25.19 -26.35
N GLY A 72 22.75 26.05 -25.39
CA GLY A 72 22.27 25.63 -24.08
C GLY A 72 20.95 24.85 -24.17
N GLY A 73 20.03 25.26 -25.04
CA GLY A 73 18.77 24.54 -25.27
C GLY A 73 18.99 23.14 -25.84
N VAL A 74 19.91 23.01 -26.80
CA VAL A 74 20.31 21.71 -27.37
C VAL A 74 20.97 20.83 -26.30
N VAL A 75 21.85 21.38 -25.46
CA VAL A 75 22.50 20.62 -24.36
C VAL A 75 21.46 20.15 -23.34
N VAL A 76 20.50 20.99 -22.96
CA VAL A 76 19.42 20.59 -22.04
C VAL A 76 18.60 19.45 -22.65
N LEU A 77 18.19 19.57 -23.91
CA LEU A 77 17.36 18.58 -24.59
C LEU A 77 18.10 17.24 -24.80
N VAL A 78 19.36 17.29 -25.26
CA VAL A 78 20.11 16.11 -25.72
C VAL A 78 20.88 15.43 -24.59
N VAL A 79 21.24 16.17 -23.53
CA VAL A 79 22.04 15.63 -22.41
C VAL A 79 21.20 15.57 -21.14
N VAL A 80 20.65 16.70 -20.70
CA VAL A 80 20.01 16.78 -19.38
C VAL A 80 18.72 15.95 -19.35
N VAL A 81 17.86 16.06 -20.36
CA VAL A 81 16.61 15.28 -20.42
C VAL A 81 16.87 13.78 -20.38
N PRO A 82 17.70 13.18 -21.26
CA PRO A 82 17.95 11.74 -21.21
C PRO A 82 18.70 11.29 -19.95
N VAL A 83 19.58 12.13 -19.36
CA VAL A 83 20.19 11.82 -18.06
C VAL A 83 19.14 11.79 -16.96
N VAL A 84 18.25 12.79 -16.89
CA VAL A 84 17.18 12.85 -15.89
C VAL A 84 16.18 11.71 -16.08
N VAL A 85 15.82 11.39 -17.32
CA VAL A 85 14.94 10.24 -17.65
C VAL A 85 15.63 8.94 -17.28
N GLY A 86 16.87 8.73 -17.70
CA GLY A 86 17.67 7.54 -17.40
C GLY A 86 17.86 7.34 -15.90
N PHE A 87 18.21 8.40 -15.17
CA PHE A 87 18.35 8.40 -13.72
C PHE A 87 17.01 8.13 -13.04
N SER A 88 15.91 8.74 -13.51
CA SER A 88 14.56 8.45 -13.00
C SER A 88 14.16 6.98 -13.19
N LEU A 89 14.47 6.40 -14.36
CA LEU A 89 14.21 4.98 -14.64
C LEU A 89 15.09 4.07 -13.79
N LEU A 90 16.36 4.43 -13.59
CA LEU A 90 17.29 3.70 -12.72
C LEU A 90 16.81 3.74 -11.27
N LEU A 91 16.48 4.91 -10.73
CA LEU A 91 15.88 5.07 -9.42
C LEU A 91 14.60 4.24 -9.31
N ARG A 92 13.73 4.24 -10.33
CA ARG A 92 12.52 3.41 -10.31
C ARG A 92 12.81 1.92 -10.41
N ARG A 93 13.92 1.49 -10.99
CA ARG A 93 14.32 0.09 -10.98
C ARG A 93 14.87 -0.32 -9.62
N LEU A 94 15.70 0.53 -9.02
CA LEU A 94 16.30 0.30 -7.70
C LEU A 94 15.26 0.39 -6.57
N PHE A 95 14.36 1.37 -6.65
CA PHE A 95 13.33 1.65 -5.64
C PHE A 95 11.93 1.17 -6.02
N GLY A 96 11.72 0.61 -7.22
CA GLY A 96 10.42 0.10 -7.67
C GLY A 96 9.98 -1.16 -6.94
N GLY A 97 10.95 -1.92 -6.43
CA GLY A 97 10.71 -3.06 -5.54
C GLY A 97 10.82 -2.71 -4.05
N SER A 98 10.77 -1.43 -3.67
CA SER A 98 11.20 -0.94 -2.35
C SER A 98 10.32 -1.43 -1.19
N SER A 99 10.54 -2.69 -0.84
CA SER A 99 10.30 -3.26 0.48
C SER A 99 10.97 -2.43 1.57
N TRP A 100 12.01 -1.65 1.25
CA TRP A 100 12.72 -0.82 2.21
C TRP A 100 11.87 0.35 2.74
N ILE A 101 11.15 1.08 1.87
CA ILE A 101 10.25 2.15 2.32
C ILE A 101 9.13 1.56 3.19
N TYR A 102 8.55 0.42 2.79
CA TYR A 102 7.56 -0.28 3.61
C TYR A 102 8.14 -0.77 4.94
N ARG A 103 9.36 -1.30 4.95
CA ARG A 103 10.09 -1.69 6.18
C ARG A 103 10.26 -0.52 7.12
N LEU A 104 10.64 0.65 6.61
CA LEU A 104 10.76 1.86 7.42
C LEU A 104 9.40 2.30 7.98
N GLN A 105 8.35 2.32 7.15
CA GLN A 105 7.01 2.70 7.57
C GLN A 105 6.45 1.75 8.63
N VAL A 106 6.55 0.43 8.42
CA VAL A 106 6.11 -0.58 9.40
C VAL A 106 6.91 -0.46 10.70
N ARG A 107 8.24 -0.26 10.62
CA ARG A 107 9.06 -0.01 11.81
C ARG A 107 8.60 1.23 12.57
N GLN A 108 8.25 2.31 11.88
CA GLN A 108 7.75 3.53 12.52
C GLN A 108 6.38 3.29 13.17
N ILE A 109 5.47 2.58 12.51
CA ILE A 109 4.16 2.19 13.08
C ILE A 109 4.36 1.34 14.35
N MET A 110 5.23 0.33 14.28
CA MET A 110 5.50 -0.56 15.41
C MET A 110 6.15 0.16 16.60
N ARG A 111 7.06 1.12 16.33
CA ARG A 111 7.66 1.95 17.37
C ARG A 111 6.66 2.94 17.97
N GLY A 112 5.77 3.50 17.15
CA GLY A 112 4.76 4.47 17.60
C GLY A 112 3.58 3.82 18.32
N ASN A 113 3.33 2.53 18.09
CA ASN A 113 2.24 1.79 18.70
C ASN A 113 2.73 0.43 19.25
N PRO A 114 3.36 0.41 20.43
CA PRO A 114 3.87 -0.82 21.04
C PRO A 114 2.75 -1.82 21.38
N ALA A 115 1.49 -1.39 21.46
CA ALA A 115 0.36 -2.29 21.70
C ALA A 115 0.10 -3.26 20.54
N LEU A 116 0.52 -2.92 19.32
CA LEU A 116 0.44 -3.82 18.18
C LEU A 116 1.34 -5.06 18.35
N SER A 117 2.40 -4.96 19.15
CA SER A 117 3.29 -6.09 19.43
C SER A 117 2.80 -6.97 20.59
N GLN A 118 1.63 -6.65 21.17
CA GLN A 118 1.02 -7.45 22.23
C GLN A 118 0.17 -8.58 21.63
N PRO A 119 -0.16 -9.62 22.42
CA PRO A 119 -1.15 -10.61 22.01
C PRO A 119 -2.49 -9.94 21.65
N MET A 120 -3.04 -10.34 20.51
CA MET A 120 -4.33 -9.88 20.00
C MET A 120 -5.21 -11.10 19.73
N GLU A 121 -6.51 -10.90 19.93
CA GLU A 121 -7.54 -11.86 19.60
C GLU A 121 -8.45 -11.22 18.54
N ALA A 122 -8.68 -11.94 17.45
CA ALA A 122 -9.63 -11.50 16.42
C ALA A 122 -10.73 -12.54 16.29
N THR A 123 -11.98 -12.11 16.44
CA THR A 123 -13.16 -12.92 16.20
C THR A 123 -13.84 -12.42 14.94
N VAL A 124 -13.90 -13.28 13.93
CA VAL A 124 -14.53 -12.98 12.64
C VAL A 124 -15.90 -13.64 12.61
N THR A 125 -16.92 -12.85 12.34
CA THR A 125 -18.33 -13.27 12.34
C THR A 125 -19.02 -12.76 11.06
N ASP A 126 -20.28 -13.15 10.88
CA ASP A 126 -21.15 -12.62 9.81
C ASP A 126 -21.32 -11.08 9.90
N THR A 127 -21.23 -10.50 11.11
CA THR A 127 -21.41 -9.05 11.28
C THR A 127 -20.14 -8.23 11.04
N GLY A 128 -18.96 -8.85 11.13
CA GLY A 128 -17.69 -8.17 10.91
C GLY A 128 -16.52 -8.81 11.65
N VAL A 129 -15.55 -7.97 12.00
CA VAL A 129 -14.35 -8.37 12.74
C VAL A 129 -14.33 -7.66 14.09
N HIS A 130 -14.28 -8.46 15.16
CA HIS A 130 -14.03 -7.98 16.50
C HIS A 130 -12.57 -8.23 16.87
N LEU A 131 -11.86 -7.18 17.28
CA LEU A 131 -10.47 -7.24 17.72
C LEU A 131 -10.42 -6.93 19.21
N SER A 132 -9.74 -7.76 19.98
CA SER A 132 -9.45 -7.57 21.40
C SER A 132 -7.94 -7.58 21.60
N SER A 133 -7.43 -6.61 22.35
CA SER A 133 -6.01 -6.51 22.68
C SER A 133 -5.84 -5.82 24.03
N ALA A 134 -4.60 -5.81 24.54
CA ALA A 134 -4.27 -5.04 25.75
C ALA A 134 -4.55 -3.53 25.62
N ALA A 135 -4.59 -2.97 24.39
CA ALA A 135 -4.94 -1.57 24.16
C ALA A 135 -6.45 -1.29 24.13
N GLY A 136 -7.28 -2.33 24.08
CA GLY A 136 -8.73 -2.21 24.03
C GLY A 136 -9.37 -3.14 23.01
N GLN A 137 -10.68 -2.94 22.85
CA GLN A 137 -11.53 -3.71 21.95
C GLN A 137 -12.10 -2.83 20.86
N SER A 138 -12.21 -3.36 19.64
CA SER A 138 -12.85 -2.69 18.52
C SER A 138 -13.68 -3.68 17.72
N THR A 139 -14.86 -3.24 17.28
CA THR A 139 -15.69 -4.01 16.34
C THR A 139 -15.81 -3.22 15.06
N THR A 140 -15.46 -3.85 13.96
CA THR A 140 -15.47 -3.23 12.63
C THR A 140 -16.38 -4.04 11.73
N SER A 141 -17.40 -3.40 11.15
CA SER A 141 -18.31 -4.07 10.23
C SER A 141 -17.65 -4.33 8.87
N TRP A 142 -18.19 -5.28 8.11
CA TRP A 142 -17.72 -5.58 6.76
C TRP A 142 -17.73 -4.38 5.80
N ALA A 143 -18.60 -3.39 6.03
CA ALA A 143 -18.62 -2.15 5.24
C ALA A 143 -17.30 -1.37 5.30
N ALA A 144 -16.52 -1.50 6.37
CA ALA A 144 -15.21 -0.88 6.49
C ALA A 144 -14.09 -1.68 5.78
N TYR A 145 -14.35 -2.94 5.43
CA TYR A 145 -13.42 -3.84 4.73
C TYR A 145 -14.10 -4.53 3.55
N PRO A 146 -14.46 -3.78 2.49
CA PRO A 146 -15.16 -4.35 1.33
C PRO A 146 -14.30 -5.33 0.51
N LEU A 147 -13.00 -5.41 0.78
CA LEU A 147 -12.03 -6.15 -0.03
C LEU A 147 -11.12 -7.01 0.84
N HIS A 148 -10.67 -8.14 0.30
CA HIS A 148 -9.64 -8.96 0.93
C HIS A 148 -8.59 -9.47 -0.07
N VAL A 149 -7.37 -9.70 0.41
CA VAL A 149 -6.31 -10.43 -0.29
C VAL A 149 -5.89 -11.60 0.59
N GLU A 150 -5.75 -12.77 -0.01
CA GLU A 150 -5.17 -13.93 0.67
C GLU A 150 -3.71 -14.09 0.22
N THR A 151 -2.79 -14.08 1.18
CA THR A 151 -1.37 -14.43 0.98
C THR A 151 -1.08 -15.82 1.55
N ASP A 152 0.14 -16.32 1.35
CA ASP A 152 0.56 -17.59 1.96
C ASP A 152 0.55 -17.55 3.49
N ARG A 153 0.73 -16.36 4.08
CA ARG A 153 0.90 -16.17 5.53
C ARG A 153 -0.31 -15.53 6.23
N SER A 154 -1.14 -14.78 5.51
CA SER A 154 -2.20 -13.97 6.13
C SER A 154 -3.41 -13.75 5.21
N PHE A 155 -4.54 -13.39 5.83
CA PHE A 155 -5.65 -12.74 5.16
C PHE A 155 -5.57 -11.24 5.45
N VAL A 156 -5.66 -10.43 4.41
CA VAL A 156 -5.46 -8.99 4.47
C VAL A 156 -6.75 -8.32 4.07
N LEU A 157 -7.39 -7.63 5.01
CA LEU A 157 -8.62 -6.89 4.79
C LEU A 157 -8.30 -5.44 4.44
N LEU A 158 -8.96 -4.92 3.42
CA LEU A 158 -8.65 -3.61 2.84
C LEU A 158 -9.89 -2.73 2.84
N ALA A 159 -9.74 -1.49 3.31
CA ALA A 159 -10.82 -0.52 3.31
C ALA A 159 -11.12 0.07 1.92
N SER A 160 -10.14 0.04 0.99
CA SER A 160 -10.31 0.58 -0.36
C SER A 160 -9.25 0.04 -1.31
N GLU A 161 -9.50 0.13 -2.62
CA GLU A 161 -8.52 -0.11 -3.68
C GLU A 161 -7.50 1.04 -3.84
N ARG A 162 -7.54 2.04 -2.96
CA ARG A 162 -6.64 3.20 -3.03
C ARG A 162 -5.39 2.94 -2.18
N ARG A 163 -4.27 3.51 -2.65
CA ARG A 163 -3.04 3.54 -1.85
C ARG A 163 -3.28 4.23 -0.52
N GLY A 164 -2.73 3.63 0.54
CA GLY A 164 -2.87 4.15 1.89
C GLY A 164 -4.22 3.83 2.55
N GLY A 165 -5.08 3.05 1.91
CA GLY A 165 -6.27 2.49 2.56
C GLY A 165 -5.91 1.71 3.82
N ALA A 166 -6.76 1.79 4.84
CA ALA A 166 -6.58 1.04 6.07
C ALA A 166 -6.53 -0.47 5.77
N VAL A 167 -5.61 -1.15 6.47
CA VAL A 167 -5.35 -2.58 6.31
C VAL A 167 -5.46 -3.25 7.67
N LEU A 168 -6.21 -4.35 7.74
CA LEU A 168 -6.18 -5.28 8.86
C LEU A 168 -5.58 -6.60 8.40
N VAL A 169 -4.55 -7.07 9.12
CA VAL A 169 -3.85 -8.32 8.80
C VAL A 169 -4.27 -9.38 9.81
N LEU A 170 -4.75 -10.51 9.30
CA LEU A 170 -5.16 -11.70 10.04
C LEU A 170 -4.16 -12.83 9.72
N PRO A 171 -3.12 -13.05 10.55
CA PRO A 171 -2.13 -14.07 10.31
C PRO A 171 -2.72 -15.48 10.39
N LYS A 172 -2.46 -16.33 9.39
CA LYS A 172 -2.94 -17.71 9.36
C LYS A 172 -2.40 -18.56 10.51
N ARG A 173 -1.23 -18.19 11.05
CA ARG A 173 -0.65 -18.88 12.21
C ARG A 173 -1.45 -18.71 13.51
N GLY A 174 -2.36 -17.73 13.56
CA GLY A 174 -3.25 -17.54 14.69
C GLY A 174 -4.56 -18.30 14.59
N LEU A 175 -4.80 -18.98 13.46
CA LEU A 175 -5.96 -19.84 13.28
C LEU A 175 -5.68 -21.23 13.82
N ASP A 176 -6.71 -21.83 14.39
CA ASP A 176 -6.74 -23.27 14.62
C ASP A 176 -6.79 -24.04 13.29
N ALA A 177 -6.36 -25.31 13.31
CA ALA A 177 -6.25 -26.14 12.12
C ALA A 177 -7.57 -26.27 11.32
N THR A 178 -8.71 -26.12 11.98
CA THR A 178 -10.05 -26.18 11.39
C THR A 178 -10.61 -24.82 10.98
N GLY A 179 -10.01 -23.70 11.42
CA GLY A 179 -10.53 -22.35 11.24
C GLY A 179 -10.29 -21.74 9.85
N LEU A 180 -9.39 -22.33 9.05
CA LEU A 180 -8.98 -21.74 7.76
C LEU A 180 -10.09 -21.79 6.70
N ALA A 181 -10.77 -22.94 6.55
CA ALA A 181 -11.84 -23.07 5.56
C ALA A 181 -13.07 -22.22 5.92
N PRO A 182 -13.57 -22.22 7.17
CA PRO A 182 -14.64 -21.32 7.61
C PRO A 182 -14.31 -19.84 7.43
N LEU A 183 -13.06 -19.42 7.73
CA LEU A 183 -12.65 -18.04 7.52
C LEU A 183 -12.71 -17.67 6.03
N ARG A 184 -12.20 -18.54 5.16
CA ARG A 184 -12.22 -18.28 3.72
C ARG A 184 -13.65 -18.17 3.19
N SER A 185 -14.59 -18.97 3.68
CA SER A 185 -16.01 -18.83 3.32
C SER A 185 -16.63 -17.53 3.81
N LEU A 186 -16.35 -17.11 5.06
CA LEU A 186 -16.82 -15.83 5.60
C LEU A 186 -16.30 -14.66 4.77
N LEU A 187 -15.00 -14.66 4.45
CA LEU A 187 -14.40 -13.60 3.64
C LEU A 187 -15.00 -13.55 2.24
N ALA A 188 -15.23 -14.70 1.61
CA ALA A 188 -15.86 -14.78 0.30
C ALA A 188 -17.33 -14.30 0.30
N ALA A 189 -18.05 -14.47 1.41
CA ALA A 189 -19.43 -14.02 1.55
C ALA A 189 -19.54 -12.51 1.73
N HIS A 190 -18.63 -11.88 2.48
CA HIS A 190 -18.76 -10.48 2.90
C HIS A 190 -17.81 -9.49 2.25
N SER A 191 -16.80 -9.96 1.52
CA SER A 191 -15.79 -9.10 0.89
C SER A 191 -15.36 -9.62 -0.47
N ARG A 192 -14.97 -8.71 -1.36
CA ARG A 192 -14.49 -9.08 -2.69
C ARG A 192 -13.00 -9.41 -2.64
N ARG A 193 -12.61 -10.52 -3.24
CA ARG A 193 -11.20 -10.89 -3.38
C ARG A 193 -10.52 -9.98 -4.41
N LEU A 194 -9.43 -9.33 -4.01
CA LEU A 194 -8.55 -8.57 -4.89
C LEU A 194 -7.46 -9.53 -5.39
N SER A 195 -7.43 -9.77 -6.71
CA SER A 195 -6.52 -10.70 -7.40
C SER A 195 -5.18 -10.08 -7.74
#